data_AF-X1NJP7-F1
#
_entry.id   AF-X1NJP7-F1
#
_cell.length_a   1.000
_cell.length_b   1.000
_cell.length_c   1.000
_cell.angle_alpha   90.00
_cell.angle_beta   90.00
_cell.angle_gamma   90.00
#
_symmetry.space_group_name_H-M   'P 1'
#
loop_
_entity.id
_entity.type
_entity.pdbx_description
1 polymer ?
#
loop_
_entity_poly.entity_id
_entity_poly.type
_entity_poly.pdbx_seq_one_letter_code
_entity_poly.pdbx_strand_id
1 'polypeptide(L)'
;MVFKIYKRGQGKYTRLCSAAGVAVIVALGCMQLYKKLQATSLGLSPKAALWVATMVPVALFAVLAAVIFWLVNKPSVADFMIAAEGEMKKVSWSSRKEIAISTSVVIALVIAMAAFLGLTDIIFELFFSEIVGI
;
A
#
# COMPACT_ATOMS: atom_id res chain seq x y z
N MET A 1 -14.12 -17.66 25.91
CA MET A 1 -14.87 -17.43 24.65
C MET A 1 -14.19 -16.44 23.68
N VAL A 2 -13.01 -15.87 24.00
CA VAL A 2 -12.29 -14.89 23.13
C VAL A 2 -11.53 -15.53 21.96
N PHE A 3 -11.12 -16.81 22.09
CA PHE A 3 -10.32 -17.53 21.07
C PHE A 3 -11.14 -18.41 20.10
N LYS A 4 -12.47 -18.30 20.12
CA LYS A 4 -13.29 -18.97 19.10
C LYS A 4 -13.22 -18.15 17.81
N ILE A 5 -12.49 -18.69 16.83
CA ILE A 5 -12.44 -18.14 15.48
C ILE A 5 -13.81 -18.34 14.84
N TYR A 6 -14.44 -17.26 14.42
CA TYR A 6 -15.71 -17.30 13.70
C TYR A 6 -15.53 -17.98 12.33
N LYS A 7 -16.40 -18.95 12.01
CA LYS A 7 -16.39 -19.82 10.80
C LYS A 7 -14.99 -20.29 10.39
N ARG A 8 -14.41 -21.20 11.19
CA ARG A 8 -13.10 -21.84 10.90
C ARG A 8 -13.16 -22.54 9.54
N GLY A 9 -12.39 -22.04 8.57
CA GLY A 9 -12.20 -22.67 7.25
C GLY A 9 -12.57 -21.80 6.04
N GLN A 10 -13.39 -20.77 6.22
CA GLN A 10 -13.80 -19.85 5.14
C GLN A 10 -13.10 -18.49 5.26
N GLY A 11 -12.71 -17.85 4.16
CA GLY A 11 -12.08 -16.53 4.21
C GLY A 11 -10.61 -16.55 4.68
N LYS A 12 -9.97 -17.73 4.79
CA LYS A 12 -8.68 -17.86 5.51
C LYS A 12 -7.58 -17.00 4.89
N TYR A 13 -7.41 -17.07 3.57
CA TYR A 13 -6.37 -16.32 2.86
C TYR A 13 -6.68 -14.82 2.87
N THR A 14 -7.92 -14.42 2.58
CA THR A 14 -8.33 -13.01 2.61
C THR A 14 -8.12 -12.39 3.99
N ARG A 15 -8.51 -13.09 5.06
CA ARG A 15 -8.33 -12.64 6.45
C ARG A 15 -6.86 -12.51 6.84
N LEU A 16 -6.05 -13.50 6.49
CA LEU A 16 -4.62 -13.49 6.81
C LEU A 16 -3.87 -12.41 6.02
N CYS A 17 -4.12 -12.29 4.72
CA CYS A 17 -3.45 -11.32 3.85
C CYS A 17 -3.81 -9.88 4.21
N SER A 18 -5.09 -9.58 4.49
CA SER A 18 -5.48 -8.24 4.94
C SER A 18 -4.94 -7.92 6.33
N ALA A 19 -4.97 -8.88 7.27
CA ALA A 19 -4.38 -8.68 8.59
C ALA A 19 -2.87 -8.44 8.51
N ALA A 20 -2.16 -9.20 7.68
CA ALA A 20 -0.73 -9.04 7.44
C ALA A 20 -0.42 -7.68 6.79
N GLY A 21 -1.19 -7.26 5.79
CA GLY A 21 -1.02 -5.95 5.14
C GLY A 21 -1.17 -4.79 6.13
N VAL A 22 -2.23 -4.81 6.95
CA VAL A 22 -2.44 -3.80 7.99
C VAL A 22 -1.35 -3.87 9.06
N ALA A 23 -0.90 -5.07 9.45
CA ALA A 23 0.20 -5.24 10.41
C ALA A 23 1.53 -4.65 9.89
N VAL A 24 1.83 -4.80 8.60
CA VAL A 24 3.02 -4.19 7.98
C VAL A 24 2.93 -2.67 8.02
N ILE A 25 1.77 -2.09 7.67
CA ILE A 25 1.55 -0.64 7.75
C ILE A 25 1.76 -0.13 9.19
N VAL A 26 1.20 -0.83 10.17
CA VAL A 26 1.36 -0.50 11.60
C VAL A 26 2.82 -0.63 12.03
N ALA A 27 3.54 -1.68 11.60
CA ALA A 27 4.96 -1.84 11.90
C ALA A 27 5.80 -0.68 11.34
N LEU A 28 5.58 -0.32 10.06
CA LEU A 28 6.27 0.81 9.43
C LEU A 28 5.93 2.15 10.11
N GLY A 29 4.67 2.33 10.51
CA GLY A 29 4.22 3.49 11.28
C GLY A 29 4.93 3.61 12.64
N CYS A 30 5.03 2.50 13.38
CA CYS A 30 5.76 2.45 14.65
C CYS A 30 7.27 2.69 14.47
N MET A 31 7.87 2.19 13.39
CA MET A 31 9.27 2.47 13.06
C MET A 31 9.51 3.95 12.75
N GLN A 32 8.59 4.58 12.01
CA GLN A 32 8.69 6.00 11.69
C GLN A 32 8.46 6.87 12.94
N LEU A 33 7.53 6.46 13.81
CA LEU A 33 7.28 7.10 15.09
C LEU A 33 8.51 7.04 16.00
N TYR A 34 9.18 5.88 16.09
CA TYR A 34 10.44 5.71 16.81
C TYR A 34 11.51 6.70 16.32
N LYS A 35 11.71 6.80 15.00
CA LYS A 35 12.68 7.74 14.41
C LYS A 35 12.35 9.20 14.73
N LYS A 36 11.08 9.58 14.69
CA LYS A 36 10.62 10.95 15.01
C LYS A 36 10.77 11.27 16.50
N LEU A 37 10.47 10.33 17.40
CA LEU A 37 10.69 10.50 18.84
C LEU A 37 12.18 10.60 19.18
N GLN A 38 13.04 9.78 18.57
CA GLN A 38 14.48 9.82 18.80
C GLN A 38 15.11 11.12 18.29
N ALA A 39 14.63 11.65 17.15
CA ALA A 39 15.09 12.91 16.59
C ALA A 39 14.61 14.15 17.38
N THR A 40 13.56 14.00 18.19
CA THR A 40 13.03 15.09 19.01
C THR A 40 13.70 15.05 20.37
N SER A 41 14.66 15.94 20.62
CA SER A 41 15.20 16.14 21.97
C SER A 41 14.18 16.87 22.84
N LEU A 42 13.15 16.15 23.30
CA LEU A 42 12.42 16.53 24.51
C LEU A 42 13.49 16.70 25.58
N GLY A 43 13.64 17.89 26.16
CA GLY A 43 14.70 18.27 27.13
C GLY A 43 14.67 17.51 28.47
N LEU A 44 14.44 16.21 28.42
CA LEU A 44 14.41 15.21 29.46
C LEU A 44 15.78 14.51 29.54
N SER A 45 16.06 13.86 30.67
CA SER A 45 17.26 13.05 30.89
C SER A 45 17.48 12.04 29.74
N PRO A 46 18.72 11.84 29.26
CA PRO A 46 19.02 10.96 28.12
C PRO A 46 18.53 9.51 28.29
N LYS A 47 18.44 9.03 29.55
CA LYS A 47 17.86 7.72 29.86
C LYS A 47 16.34 7.73 29.71
N ALA A 48 15.65 8.75 30.21
CA ALA A 48 14.19 8.87 30.13
C ALA A 48 13.71 9.05 28.69
N ALA A 49 14.44 9.82 27.87
CA ALA A 49 14.13 9.99 26.45
C ALA A 49 14.20 8.67 25.67
N LEU A 50 15.20 7.81 25.95
CA LEU A 50 15.33 6.49 25.34
C LEU A 50 14.20 5.54 25.75
N TRP A 51 13.79 5.57 27.02
CA TRP A 51 12.66 4.76 27.50
C TRP A 51 11.33 5.16 26.84
N VAL A 52 11.06 6.46 26.73
CA VAL A 52 9.83 6.95 26.08
C VAL A 52 9.86 6.65 24.57
N ALA A 53 11.01 6.86 23.92
CA ALA A 53 11.17 6.59 22.49
C ALA A 53 10.94 5.12 22.12
N THR A 54 11.28 4.18 23.00
CA THR A 54 11.15 2.73 22.75
C THR A 54 9.82 2.15 23.23
N MET A 55 9.37 2.52 24.43
CA MET A 55 8.17 1.94 25.04
C MET A 55 6.88 2.39 24.34
N VAL A 56 6.81 3.66 23.91
CA VAL A 56 5.59 4.20 23.29
C VAL A 56 5.27 3.51 21.94
N PRO A 57 6.22 3.37 21.00
CA PRO A 57 5.95 2.68 19.73
C PRO A 57 5.65 1.18 19.90
N VAL A 58 6.30 0.51 20.87
CA VAL A 58 6.09 -0.93 21.13
C VAL A 58 4.72 -1.18 21.77
N ALA A 59 4.34 -0.37 22.77
CA ALA A 59 3.01 -0.46 23.37
C ALA A 59 1.92 -0.17 22.34
N LEU A 60 2.12 0.86 21.51
CA LEU A 60 1.20 1.20 20.42
C LEU A 60 1.07 0.04 19.41
N PHE A 61 2.19 -0.58 19.04
CA PHE A 61 2.20 -1.74 18.15
C PHE A 61 1.38 -2.90 18.72
N ALA A 62 1.57 -3.23 20.01
CA ALA A 62 0.86 -4.32 20.67
C ALA A 62 -0.66 -4.06 20.75
N VAL A 63 -1.06 -2.83 21.08
CA VAL A 63 -2.48 -2.43 21.12
C VAL A 63 -3.10 -2.53 19.72
N LEU A 64 -2.44 -1.98 18.71
CA LEU A 64 -2.93 -2.03 17.33
C LEU A 64 -2.99 -3.46 16.78
N ALA A 65 -2.02 -4.31 17.10
CA ALA A 65 -2.05 -5.73 16.75
C ALA A 65 -3.25 -6.46 17.38
N ALA A 66 -3.57 -6.16 18.65
CA ALA A 66 -4.76 -6.71 19.31
C ALA A 66 -6.06 -6.22 18.66
N VAL A 67 -6.13 -4.94 18.27
CA VAL A 67 -7.27 -4.37 17.55
C VAL A 67 -7.45 -5.04 16.18
N ILE A 68 -6.37 -5.26 15.43
CA ILE A 68 -6.41 -5.98 14.14
C ILE A 68 -6.98 -7.39 14.34
N PHE A 69 -6.49 -8.11 15.34
CA PHE A 69 -6.98 -9.46 15.65
C PHE A 69 -8.47 -9.47 16.00
N TRP A 70 -8.92 -8.50 16.81
CA TRP A 70 -10.33 -8.34 17.16
C TRP A 70 -11.21 -8.00 15.95
N LEU A 71 -10.77 -7.06 15.11
CA LEU A 71 -11.51 -6.62 13.92
C LEU A 71 -11.69 -7.78 12.91
N VAL A 72 -10.62 -8.54 12.65
CA VAL A 72 -10.64 -9.68 11.71
C VAL A 72 -11.48 -10.85 12.22
N ASN A 73 -11.72 -10.95 13.53
CA ASN A 73 -12.61 -11.96 14.11
C ASN A 73 -14.04 -11.47 14.36
N LYS A 74 -14.34 -10.18 14.12
CA LYS A 74 -15.69 -9.63 14.21
C LYS A 74 -16.58 -10.25 13.12
N PRO A 75 -17.78 -10.75 13.44
CA PRO A 75 -18.61 -11.52 12.49
C PRO A 75 -18.97 -10.73 11.22
N SER A 76 -19.32 -9.44 11.36
CA SER A 76 -19.64 -8.57 10.21
C SER A 76 -18.48 -8.41 9.22
N VAL A 77 -17.25 -8.23 9.74
CA VAL A 77 -16.05 -8.09 8.90
C VAL A 77 -15.69 -9.44 8.28
N ALA A 78 -15.76 -10.52 9.07
CA ALA A 78 -15.46 -11.87 8.60
C ALA A 78 -16.43 -12.31 7.49
N ASP A 79 -17.74 -12.08 7.63
CA ASP A 79 -18.73 -12.41 6.62
C ASP A 79 -18.54 -11.57 5.34
N PHE A 80 -18.18 -10.29 5.45
CA PHE A 80 -17.81 -9.45 4.30
C PHE A 80 -16.58 -10.01 3.56
N MET A 81 -15.52 -10.38 4.29
CA MET A 81 -14.30 -10.93 3.69
C MET A 81 -14.54 -12.29 3.01
N ILE A 82 -15.43 -13.11 3.56
CA ILE A 82 -15.85 -14.38 2.95
C ILE A 82 -16.63 -14.11 1.65
N ALA A 83 -17.56 -13.16 1.67
CA ALA A 83 -18.31 -12.77 0.47
C ALA A 83 -17.38 -12.21 -0.62
N ALA A 84 -16.45 -11.33 -0.25
CA ALA A 84 -15.43 -10.79 -1.16
C ALA A 84 -14.56 -11.89 -1.78
N GLU A 85 -14.13 -12.90 -1.01
CA GLU A 85 -13.42 -14.06 -1.57
C GLU A 85 -14.29 -14.83 -2.58
N GLY A 86 -15.59 -14.97 -2.30
CA GLY A 86 -16.56 -15.57 -3.21
C GLY A 86 -16.70 -14.82 -4.53
N GLU A 87 -16.77 -13.49 -4.48
CA GLU A 87 -16.83 -12.64 -5.69
C GLU A 87 -15.51 -12.67 -6.47
N MET A 88 -14.36 -12.71 -5.79
CA MET A 88 -13.05 -12.82 -6.45
C MET A 88 -12.86 -14.14 -7.20
N LYS A 89 -13.51 -15.22 -6.77
CA LYS A 89 -13.51 -16.49 -7.52
C LYS A 89 -14.30 -16.44 -8.82
N LYS A 90 -15.21 -15.48 -8.98
CA LYS A 90 -15.97 -15.29 -10.22
C LYS A 90 -15.20 -14.46 -11.25
N VAL A 91 -14.13 -13.77 -10.83
CA VAL A 91 -13.31 -12.95 -11.72
C VAL A 91 -12.51 -13.85 -12.65
N SER A 92 -12.79 -13.77 -13.95
CA SER A 92 -11.98 -14.39 -14.98
C SER A 92 -10.70 -13.57 -15.19
N TRP A 93 -9.58 -14.05 -14.63
CA TRP A 93 -8.28 -13.43 -14.86
C TRP A 93 -7.84 -13.63 -16.31
N SER A 94 -7.46 -12.53 -16.98
CA SER A 94 -6.98 -12.57 -18.36
C SER A 94 -5.78 -13.49 -18.52
N SER A 95 -5.72 -14.16 -19.67
CA SER A 95 -4.58 -15.03 -19.98
C SER A 95 -3.28 -14.23 -20.11
N ARG A 96 -2.13 -14.85 -19.84
CA ARG A 96 -0.81 -14.19 -20.00
C ARG A 96 -0.62 -13.60 -21.41
N LYS A 97 -1.23 -14.24 -22.42
CA LYS A 97 -1.22 -13.78 -23.82
C LYS A 97 -2.03 -12.49 -24.00
N GLU A 98 -3.24 -12.44 -23.45
CA GLU A 98 -4.07 -11.21 -23.49
C GLU A 98 -3.39 -10.05 -22.78
N ILE A 99 -2.77 -10.29 -21.61
CA ILE A 99 -2.04 -9.27 -20.87
C ILE A 99 -0.88 -8.72 -21.72
N ALA A 100 -0.11 -9.60 -22.37
CA ALA A 100 1.01 -9.20 -23.22
C ALA A 100 0.54 -8.37 -24.43
N ILE A 101 -0.55 -8.79 -25.09
CA ILE A 101 -1.12 -8.06 -26.23
C ILE A 101 -1.63 -6.69 -25.77
N SER A 102 -2.43 -6.64 -24.69
CA SER A 102 -2.98 -5.39 -24.17
C SER A 102 -1.88 -4.41 -23.76
N THR A 103 -0.83 -4.90 -23.10
CA THR A 103 0.30 -4.06 -22.67
C THR A 103 1.12 -3.58 -23.86
N SER A 104 1.34 -4.42 -24.86
CA SER A 104 2.11 -4.06 -26.07
C SER A 104 1.42 -2.95 -26.86
N VAL A 105 0.08 -2.99 -26.97
CA VAL A 105 -0.69 -1.93 -27.63
C VAL A 105 -0.52 -0.60 -26.90
N VAL A 106 -0.60 -0.61 -25.56
CA VAL A 106 -0.40 0.60 -24.75
C VAL A 106 1.02 1.14 -24.92
N ILE A 107 2.05 0.28 -24.89
CA ILE A 107 3.44 0.70 -25.10
C ILE A 107 3.62 1.33 -26.48
N ALA A 108 3.06 0.72 -27.54
CA ALA A 108 3.12 1.27 -28.88
C ALA A 108 2.44 2.65 -28.98
N LEU A 109 1.26 2.80 -28.36
CA LEU A 109 0.54 4.08 -28.30
C LEU A 109 1.36 5.16 -27.57
N VAL A 110 1.96 4.82 -26.44
CA VAL A 110 2.78 5.76 -25.65
C VAL A 110 4.02 6.19 -26.43
N ILE A 111 4.70 5.26 -27.12
CA ILE A 111 5.86 5.57 -27.97
C ILE A 111 5.43 6.47 -29.13
N ALA A 112 4.32 6.18 -29.80
CA ALA A 112 3.81 7.01 -30.89
C ALA A 112 3.47 8.42 -30.41
N MET A 113 2.82 8.55 -29.25
CA MET A 113 2.51 9.84 -28.64
C MET A 113 3.78 10.60 -28.25
N ALA A 114 4.76 9.93 -27.65
CA ALA A 114 6.04 10.54 -27.29
C ALA A 114 6.81 11.03 -28.53
N ALA A 115 6.82 10.25 -29.62
CA ALA A 115 7.44 10.64 -30.87
C ALA A 115 6.73 11.85 -31.52
N PHE A 116 5.38 11.87 -31.50
CA PHE A 116 4.60 12.99 -32.03
C PHE A 116 4.85 14.29 -31.24
N LEU A 117 4.82 14.21 -29.90
CA LEU A 117 5.11 15.35 -29.04
C LEU A 117 6.56 15.83 -29.23
N GLY A 118 7.54 14.92 -29.21
CA GLY A 118 8.94 15.27 -29.43
C GLY A 118 9.20 15.88 -30.80
N LEU A 119 8.53 15.40 -31.86
CA LEU A 119 8.62 16.01 -33.18
C LEU A 119 8.02 17.42 -33.19
N THR A 120 6.89 17.62 -32.52
CA THR A 120 6.25 18.93 -32.40
C THR A 120 7.15 19.90 -31.64
N ASP A 121 7.77 19.44 -30.55
CA ASP A 121 8.71 20.23 -29.76
C ASP A 121 9.91 20.68 -30.61
N ILE A 122 10.51 19.78 -31.40
CA ILE A 122 11.62 20.11 -32.32
C ILE A 122 11.17 21.11 -33.40
N ILE A 123 10.00 20.92 -33.99
CA ILE A 123 9.47 21.82 -35.01
C ILE A 123 9.26 23.21 -34.42
N PHE A 124 8.69 23.29 -33.22
CA PHE A 124 8.49 24.56 -32.52
C PHE A 124 9.82 25.21 -32.13
N GLU A 125 10.79 24.44 -31.61
CA GLU A 125 12.12 24.95 -31.29
C GLU A 125 12.79 25.58 -32.52
N LEU A 126 12.82 24.88 -33.66
CA LEU A 126 13.37 25.40 -34.91
C LEU A 126 12.60 26.59 -35.45
N PHE A 127 11.27 26.58 -35.35
CA PHE A 127 10.44 27.69 -35.80
C PHE A 127 10.70 28.95 -34.97
N PHE A 128 10.74 28.83 -33.64
CA PHE A 128 10.99 29.98 -32.76
C PHE A 128 12.43 30.48 -32.86
N SER A 129 13.43 29.59 -32.96
CA SER A 129 14.83 30.00 -33.04
C SER A 129 15.19 30.66 -34.37
N GLU A 130 14.82 30.06 -35.51
CA GLU A 130 15.26 30.53 -36.83
C GLU A 130 14.38 31.65 -37.41
N ILE A 131 13.07 31.61 -37.14
CA ILE A 131 12.12 32.58 -37.74
C ILE A 131 11.82 33.73 -36.78
N VAL A 132 11.61 33.44 -35.49
CA VAL A 132 11.26 34.48 -34.50
C VAL A 132 12.49 35.08 -33.85
N GLY A 133 13.62 34.36 -33.79
CA GLY A 133 14.89 34.84 -33.26
C GLY A 133 14.90 35.01 -31.73
N ILE A 134 14.04 34.26 -31.02
CA ILE A 134 13.94 34.21 -29.55
C ILE A 134 14.36 32.84 -29.06
#